data_AF-A0AAN8JM99-F1
#
_entry.id   AF-A0AAN8JM99-F1
#
_cell.length_a   1.000
_cell.length_b   1.000
_cell.length_c   1.000
_cell.angle_alpha   90.00
_cell.angle_beta   90.00
_cell.angle_gamma   90.00
#
_symmetry.space_group_name_H-M   'P 1'
#
loop_
_entity.id
_entity.type
_entity.pdbx_description
1 polymer ?
#
loop_
_entity_poly.entity_id
_entity_poly.type
_entity_poly.pdbx_seq_one_letter_code
_entity_poly.pdbx_strand_id
1 'polypeptide(L)'
;MRKIKEDYLKQNVNREALILGQLRHPNIIRLYETMKATTLYCLVTEYAVGRDILTFLKSHKEHRLSEEKARPFTRQIISAVHYLHERGVCHR
;
A
#
# COMPACT_ATOMS: atom_id res chain seq x y z
N MET A 1 -24.12 -8.75 0.29
CA MET A 1 -22.90 -8.16 -0.33
C MET A 1 -23.28 -6.92 -1.12
N ARG A 2 -22.74 -5.75 -0.76
CA ARG A 2 -23.09 -4.45 -1.38
C ARG A 2 -22.34 -4.35 -2.72
N LYS A 3 -23.06 -4.39 -3.86
CA LYS A 3 -22.46 -4.17 -5.19
C LYS A 3 -21.93 -2.73 -5.25
N ILE A 4 -20.61 -2.58 -5.26
CA ILE A 4 -19.94 -1.31 -5.56
C ILE A 4 -20.17 -1.02 -7.05
N LYS A 5 -20.58 0.21 -7.40
CA LYS A 5 -20.83 0.60 -8.79
C LYS A 5 -19.52 0.49 -9.59
N GLU A 6 -19.58 -0.11 -10.78
CA GLU A 6 -18.41 -0.39 -11.64
C GLU A 6 -17.57 0.86 -11.93
N ASP A 7 -18.23 1.99 -12.16
CA ASP A 7 -17.57 3.29 -12.40
C ASP A 7 -16.72 3.75 -11.21
N TYR A 8 -17.18 3.49 -9.99
CA TYR A 8 -16.46 3.87 -8.77
C TYR A 8 -15.18 3.04 -8.62
N LEU A 9 -15.25 1.74 -8.91
CA LEU A 9 -14.09 0.85 -8.90
C LEU A 9 -13.06 1.28 -9.94
N LYS A 10 -13.52 1.58 -11.16
CA LYS A 10 -12.67 2.04 -12.26
C LYS A 10 -11.95 3.35 -11.94
N GLN A 11 -12.65 4.32 -11.35
CA GLN A 11 -12.05 5.60 -10.95
C GLN A 11 -10.97 5.42 -9.88
N ASN A 12 -11.24 4.64 -8.83
CA ASN A 12 -10.27 4.41 -7.77
C ASN A 12 -9.03 3.66 -8.26
N VAL A 13 -9.22 2.57 -9.02
CA VAL A 13 -8.08 1.77 -9.50
C VAL A 13 -7.22 2.56 -10.48
N ASN A 14 -7.82 3.34 -11.38
CA ASN A 14 -7.05 4.21 -12.28
C ASN A 14 -6.26 5.29 -11.52
N ARG A 15 -6.85 5.85 -10.46
CA ARG A 15 -6.17 6.82 -9.61
C ARG A 15 -4.99 6.18 -8.86
N GLU A 16 -5.19 5.00 -8.29
CA GLU A 16 -4.13 4.24 -7.61
C GLU A 16 -3.00 3.88 -8.57
N ALA A 17 -3.34 3.39 -9.76
CA ALA A 17 -2.38 3.07 -10.82
C ALA A 17 -1.55 4.29 -11.23
N LEU A 18 -2.21 5.44 -11.44
CA LEU A 18 -1.56 6.69 -11.80
C LEU A 18 -0.58 7.14 -10.72
N ILE A 19 -1.01 7.12 -9.46
CA ILE A 19 -0.19 7.52 -8.32
C ILE A 19 0.99 6.55 -8.17
N LEU A 20 0.72 5.25 -7.95
CA LEU A 20 1.76 4.24 -7.72
C LEU A 20 2.76 4.12 -8.87
N GLY A 21 2.31 4.33 -10.12
CA GLY A 21 3.17 4.32 -11.30
C GLY A 21 4.29 5.38 -11.24
N GLN A 22 4.04 6.51 -10.59
CA GLN A 22 4.96 7.65 -10.46
C GLN A 22 5.86 7.57 -9.22
N LEU A 23 5.61 6.64 -8.28
CA LEU A 23 6.37 6.56 -7.03
C LEU A 23 7.60 5.66 -7.18
N ARG A 24 8.73 6.12 -6.64
CA ARG A 24 9.99 5.37 -6.54
C ARG A 24 10.63 5.67 -5.19
N HIS A 25 10.37 4.82 -4.21
CA HIS A 25 10.90 4.96 -2.85
C HIS A 25 11.10 3.57 -2.23
N PRO A 26 12.19 3.31 -1.49
CA PRO A 26 12.50 1.97 -0.95
C PRO A 26 11.46 1.42 0.04
N ASN A 27 10.61 2.28 0.60
CA ASN A 27 9.52 1.88 1.52
C ASN A 27 8.12 2.00 0.89
N ILE A 28 8.02 2.03 -0.45
CA ILE A 28 6.75 2.01 -1.19
C ILE A 28 6.82 0.91 -2.25
N ILE A 29 5.85 -0.01 -2.22
CA ILE A 29 5.74 -1.12 -3.19
C ILE A 29 5.68 -0.56 -4.61
N ARG A 30 6.50 -1.13 -5.50
CA ARG A 30 6.52 -0.74 -6.90
C ARG A 30 5.34 -1.33 -7.67
N LEU A 31 4.68 -0.51 -8.48
CA LEU A 31 3.78 -0.97 -9.53
C LEU A 31 4.59 -1.34 -10.78
N TYR A 32 4.40 -2.56 -11.29
CA TYR A 32 4.99 -3.02 -12.54
C TYR A 32 4.06 -2.75 -13.72
N GLU A 33 2.81 -3.19 -13.64
CA GLU A 33 1.82 -3.01 -14.70
C GLU A 33 0.39 -3.01 -14.15
N THR A 34 -0.55 -2.59 -15.00
CA THR A 34 -1.98 -2.73 -14.74
C THR A 34 -2.62 -3.60 -15.81
N MET A 35 -3.59 -4.40 -15.41
CA MET A 35 -4.28 -5.32 -16.30
C MET A 35 -5.80 -5.12 -16.17
N LYS A 36 -6.50 -5.23 -17.29
CA LYS A 36 -7.95 -5.27 -17.33
C LYS A 36 -8.40 -6.64 -17.83
N ALA A 37 -9.10 -7.38 -16.98
CA ALA A 37 -9.82 -8.58 -17.36
C ALA A 37 -11.30 -8.24 -17.63
N THR A 38 -12.10 -9.23 -18.01
CA THR A 38 -13.51 -9.06 -18.43
C THR A 38 -14.36 -8.30 -17.41
N THR A 39 -14.12 -8.52 -16.12
CA THR A 39 -14.89 -7.90 -15.02
C THR A 39 -14.02 -7.38 -13.87
N LEU A 40 -12.69 -7.39 -14.02
CA LEU A 40 -11.74 -7.09 -12.95
C LEU A 40 -10.62 -6.16 -13.44
N TYR A 41 -10.18 -5.27 -12.55
CA TYR A 41 -8.96 -4.50 -12.73
C TYR A 41 -7.91 -5.03 -11.75
N CYS A 42 -6.70 -5.27 -12.26
CA CYS A 42 -5.60 -5.83 -11.48
C CYS A 42 -4.40 -4.88 -11.49
N LEU A 43 -3.72 -4.78 -10.34
CA LEU A 43 -2.45 -4.08 -10.17
C LEU A 43 -1.37 -5.13 -9.95
N VAL A 44 -0.39 -5.20 -10.85
CA VAL A 44 0.76 -6.10 -10.71
C VAL A 44 1.86 -5.34 -10.01
N THR A 45 2.22 -5.80 -8.82
CA THR A 45 3.10 -5.07 -7.89
C THR A 45 4.28 -5.93 -7.43
N GLU A 46 5.30 -5.27 -6.88
CA GLU A 46 6.40 -5.92 -6.19
C GLU A 46 5.90 -6.86 -5.10
N TYR A 47 6.44 -8.08 -5.09
CA TYR A 47 6.11 -9.07 -4.07
C TYR A 47 6.81 -8.73 -2.76
N ALA A 48 6.04 -8.21 -1.80
CA ALA A 48 6.51 -7.99 -0.43
C ALA A 48 6.62 -9.32 0.32
N VAL A 49 7.84 -9.85 0.42
CA VAL A 49 8.12 -11.14 1.07
C VAL A 49 7.78 -11.07 2.56
N GLY A 50 7.13 -12.11 3.08
CA GLY A 50 6.82 -12.25 4.49
C GLY A 50 5.33 -12.03 4.76
N ARG A 51 5.04 -11.27 5.82
CA ARG A 51 3.68 -11.01 6.30
C ARG A 51 3.45 -9.53 6.51
N ASP A 52 2.20 -9.10 6.41
CA ASP A 52 1.82 -7.73 6.73
C ASP A 52 2.06 -7.42 8.22
N ILE A 53 2.19 -6.13 8.53
CA ILE A 53 2.52 -5.66 9.89
C ILE A 53 1.45 -6.04 10.91
N LEU A 54 0.17 -6.13 10.52
CA LEU A 54 -0.90 -6.51 11.42
C LEU A 54 -0.81 -8.00 11.76
N THR A 55 -0.53 -8.86 10.79
CA THR A 55 -0.26 -10.28 11.03
C THR A 55 1.00 -10.47 11.87
N PHE A 56 2.04 -9.66 11.66
CA PHE A 56 3.22 -9.64 12.51
C PHE A 56 2.89 -9.27 13.97
N LEU A 57 2.10 -8.22 14.17
CA LEU A 57 1.62 -7.78 15.49
C LEU A 57 0.80 -8.87 16.18
N LYS A 58 -0.16 -9.46 15.48
CA LYS A 58 -1.03 -10.53 16.01
C LYS A 58 -0.27 -11.78 16.45
N SER A 59 0.92 -12.02 15.90
CA SER A 59 1.76 -13.15 16.33
C SER A 59 2.49 -12.91 17.65
N HIS A 60 2.53 -11.68 18.16
CA HIS A 60 3.09 -11.38 19.47
C HIS A 60 2.05 -11.66 20.55
N LYS A 61 2.49 -12.24 21.68
CA LYS A 61 1.63 -12.64 22.81
C LYS A 61 0.68 -11.54 23.30
N GLU A 62 1.10 -10.28 23.21
CA GLU A 62 0.36 -9.12 23.69
C GLU A 62 -0.21 -8.24 22.55
N HIS A 63 -0.10 -8.69 21.30
CA HIS A 63 -0.50 -7.94 20.10
C HIS A 63 0.12 -6.52 20.00
N ARG A 64 1.26 -6.31 20.66
CA ARG A 64 1.99 -5.04 20.72
C ARG A 64 3.49 -5.26 20.57
N LEU A 65 4.19 -4.20 20.19
CA LEU A 65 5.65 -4.14 20.12
C LEU A 65 6.16 -3.20 21.20
N SER A 66 7.36 -3.49 21.72
CA SER A 66 8.11 -2.49 22.47
C SER A 66 8.51 -1.34 21.54
N GLU A 67 8.78 -0.16 22.10
CA GLU A 67 9.21 1.00 21.32
C GLU A 67 10.45 0.69 20.47
N GLU A 68 11.41 -0.03 21.04
CA GLU A 68 12.63 -0.45 20.34
C GLU A 68 12.32 -1.25 19.06
N LYS A 69 11.35 -2.17 19.13
CA LYS A 69 10.91 -2.97 17.98
C LYS A 69 10.03 -2.18 17.01
N ALA A 70 9.24 -1.23 17.50
CA ALA A 70 8.35 -0.40 16.68
C ALA A 70 9.10 0.67 15.88
N ARG A 71 10.14 1.26 16.48
CA ARG A 71 10.94 2.36 15.92
C ARG A 71 11.37 2.16 14.45
N PRO A 72 11.95 1.02 14.03
CA PRO A 72 12.35 0.84 12.63
C PRO A 72 11.14 0.86 11.67
N PHE A 73 10.01 0.24 12.03
CA PHE A 73 8.80 0.27 11.21
C PHE A 73 8.27 1.70 11.08
N THR A 74 8.17 2.41 12.20
CA THR A 74 7.71 3.80 12.21
C THR A 74 8.60 4.69 11.34
N ARG A 75 9.93 4.52 11.40
CA ARG A 75 10.86 5.28 10.53
C ARG A 75 10.63 5.01 9.05
N GLN A 76 10.44 3.75 8.67
CA GLN A 76 10.17 3.38 7.27
C GLN A 76 8.83 3.95 6.78
N ILE A 77 7.78 3.87 7.60
CA ILE A 77 6.46 4.41 7.28
C ILE A 77 6.53 5.93 7.13
N ILE A 78 7.16 6.64 8.07
CA ILE A 78 7.30 8.10 8.00
C ILE A 78 8.12 8.50 6.77
N SER A 79 9.20 7.78 6.44
CA SER A 79 9.98 8.03 5.22
C SER A 79 9.11 7.93 3.96
N ALA A 80 8.28 6.89 3.85
CA ALA A 80 7.35 6.72 2.73
C ALA A 80 6.30 7.84 2.68
N VAL A 81 5.67 8.16 3.81
CA VAL A 81 4.63 9.20 3.91
C VAL A 81 5.20 10.58 3.60
N HIS A 82 6.41 10.89 4.07
CA HIS A 82 7.09 12.13 3.74
C HIS A 82 7.32 12.26 2.22
N TYR A 83 7.84 11.21 1.59
CA TYR A 83 8.03 11.16 0.13
C TYR A 83 6.71 11.37 -0.65
N LEU A 84 5.60 10.81 -0.16
CA LEU A 84 4.26 11.03 -0.73
C LEU A 84 3.81 12.49 -0.60
N HIS A 85 3.98 13.07 0.59
CA HIS A 85 3.58 14.45 0.87
C HIS A 85 4.37 15.48 0.05
N GLU A 86 5.67 15.26 -0.18
CA GLU A 86 6.47 16.10 -1.09
C GLU A 86 5.91 16.14 -2.53
N ARG A 87 5.13 15.13 -2.91
CA ARG A 87 4.49 15.00 -4.23
C ARG A 87 3.01 15.39 -4.20
N GLY A 88 2.53 15.97 -3.11
CA GLY A 88 1.13 16.38 -2.95
C GLY A 88 0.16 15.20 -2.84
N VAL A 89 0.64 13.99 -2.54
CA VAL A 89 -0.17 12.78 -2.39
C VAL A 89 -0.42 12.52 -0.91
N CYS A 90 -1.69 12.50 -0.49
CA CYS A 90 -2.09 12.05 0.83
C CYS A 90 -2.51 10.58 0.77
N HIS A 91 -1.96 9.74 1.66
CA HIS A 91 -2.40 8.36 1.85
C HIS A 91 -3.65 8.32 2.75
N ARG A 92 -4.62 7.45 2.44
CA ARG A 92 -5.92 7.36 3.13
C ARG A 92 -6.11 6.03 3.84
#